data_AF-A0A4Q7M5I9-F1
#
_entry.id   AF-A0A4Q7M5I9-F1
#
_cell.length_a   1.000
_cell.length_b   1.000
_cell.length_c   1.000
_cell.angle_alpha   90.00
_cell.angle_beta   90.00
_cell.angle_gamma   90.00
#
_symmetry.space_group_name_H-M   'P 1'
#
loop_
_entity.id
_entity.type
_entity.pdbx_description
1 polymer ?
#
loop_
_entity_poly.entity_id
_entity_poly.type
_entity_poly.pdbx_seq_one_letter_code
_entity_poly.pdbx_strand_id
1 'polypeptide(L)'
;MTHTTLHLVTAEPGVYAVHSTSPTVYLIDTRPGRPYVMRARGGAGATRFVGDGEWWPLVELISYPDLSDPTAIDREDFVPDVVRVGRRHRYTWDPGLLFDDQWRLARAAEHVDGPLSAEDLAALTPTDSPTDPPASDPEGSITP
;
A
#
# COMPACT_ATOMS: atom_id res chain seq x y z
N MET A 1 12.77 -5.61 24.95
CA MET A 1 12.87 -4.97 23.63
C MET A 1 11.91 -3.79 23.66
N THR A 2 12.42 -2.58 23.54
CA THR A 2 11.60 -1.36 23.52
C THR A 2 10.90 -1.32 22.17
N HIS A 3 9.59 -1.54 22.13
CA HIS A 3 8.79 -1.30 20.94
C HIS A 3 8.80 0.20 20.71
N THR A 4 9.66 0.68 19.80
CA THR A 4 9.59 2.05 19.29
C THR A 4 8.28 2.18 18.54
N THR A 5 7.24 2.60 19.23
CA THR A 5 5.94 2.91 18.64
C THR A 5 6.10 4.21 17.89
N LEU A 6 6.44 4.13 16.61
CA LEU A 6 6.32 5.26 15.71
C LEU A 6 4.82 5.47 15.47
N HIS A 7 4.24 6.47 16.15
CA HIS A 7 2.88 6.91 15.91
C HIS A 7 2.87 7.74 14.64
N LEU A 8 2.67 7.12 13.48
CA LEU A 8 2.30 7.86 12.28
C LEU A 8 0.79 8.14 12.34
N VAL A 9 0.38 8.94 13.32
CA VAL A 9 -0.65 9.95 13.09
C VAL A 9 0.10 10.98 12.29
N THR A 10 -0.20 11.18 11.01
CA THR A 10 0.53 12.11 10.15
C THR A 10 0.64 13.46 10.85
N ALA A 11 1.81 13.76 11.43
CA ALA A 11 2.01 14.97 12.23
C ALA A 11 1.72 16.22 11.37
N GLU A 12 1.87 16.07 10.06
CA GLU A 12 1.56 17.07 9.06
C GLU A 12 0.82 16.43 7.87
N PRO A 13 -0.17 17.11 7.25
CA PRO A 13 -0.81 16.61 6.05
C PRO A 13 0.19 16.47 4.89
N GLY A 14 0.17 15.34 4.19
CA GLY A 14 1.10 15.08 3.09
C GLY A 14 0.92 13.71 2.46
N VAL A 15 1.80 13.37 1.52
CA VAL A 15 1.89 12.04 0.92
C VAL A 15 3.01 11.26 1.59
N TYR A 16 2.73 10.04 2.02
CA TYR A 16 3.67 9.17 2.72
C TYR A 16 3.83 7.85 1.97
N ALA A 17 5.04 7.31 1.91
CA ALA A 17 5.29 5.98 1.36
C ALA A 17 5.49 4.95 2.48
N VAL A 18 4.71 3.87 2.44
CA VAL A 18 4.81 2.75 3.38
C VAL A 18 5.54 1.61 2.70
N HIS A 19 6.71 1.28 3.25
CA HIS A 19 7.59 0.24 2.75
C HIS A 19 7.48 -1.02 3.62
N SER A 20 7.62 -2.18 2.99
CA SER A 20 7.73 -3.47 3.66
C SER A 20 8.82 -4.29 2.98
N THR A 21 9.04 -5.54 3.43
CA THR A 21 9.89 -6.49 2.69
C THR A 21 9.38 -6.82 1.28
N SER A 22 8.12 -6.48 0.97
CA SER A 22 7.58 -6.58 -0.39
C SER A 22 8.16 -5.46 -1.26
N PRO A 23 8.47 -5.72 -2.54
CA PRO A 23 8.81 -4.66 -3.48
C PRO A 23 7.66 -3.67 -3.71
N THR A 24 6.42 -4.02 -3.33
CA THR A 24 5.25 -3.12 -3.43
C THR A 24 5.32 -2.01 -2.38
N VAL A 25 5.13 -0.78 -2.82
CA VAL A 25 5.07 0.42 -1.96
C VAL A 25 3.63 0.94 -1.95
N TYR A 26 3.11 1.30 -0.78
CA TYR A 26 1.80 1.93 -0.66
C TYR A 26 1.99 3.41 -0.37
N LEU A 27 1.42 4.29 -1.20
CA LEU A 27 1.39 5.72 -0.95
C LEU A 27 0.06 6.08 -0.29
N ILE A 28 0.12 6.90 0.76
CA ILE A 28 -1.04 7.40 1.49
C ILE A 28 -1.03 8.91 1.42
N ASP A 29 -2.05 9.51 0.82
CA ASP A 29 -2.29 10.93 0.81
C ASP A 29 -3.21 11.30 1.98
N THR A 30 -2.74 12.18 2.85
CA THR A 30 -3.44 12.66 4.05
C THR A 30 -3.78 14.15 3.98
N ARG A 31 -3.63 14.77 2.79
CA ARG A 31 -3.97 16.18 2.60
C ARG A 31 -5.48 16.42 2.84
N PRO A 32 -5.87 17.61 3.35
CA PRO A 32 -7.24 17.87 3.75
C PRO A 32 -8.26 17.60 2.63
N GLY A 33 -9.39 16.99 3.02
CA GLY A 33 -10.54 16.75 2.15
C GLY A 33 -10.51 15.46 1.35
N ARG A 34 -9.39 14.73 1.33
CA ARG A 34 -9.18 13.59 0.44
C ARG A 34 -8.13 12.61 0.99
N PRO A 35 -8.46 11.69 1.93
CA PRO A 35 -7.60 10.56 2.22
C PRO A 35 -7.62 9.61 1.02
N TYR A 36 -6.47 9.36 0.41
CA TYR A 36 -6.35 8.43 -0.71
C TYR A 36 -5.20 7.47 -0.48
N VAL A 37 -5.32 6.27 -1.05
CA VAL A 37 -4.27 5.26 -1.08
C VAL A 37 -3.97 4.91 -2.53
N MET A 38 -2.69 4.72 -2.82
CA MET A 38 -2.24 4.19 -4.10
C MET A 38 -1.27 3.05 -3.83
N ARG A 39 -1.43 1.96 -4.56
CA ARG A 39 -0.40 0.94 -4.65
C ARG A 39 0.58 1.36 -5.74
N ALA A 40 1.72 1.91 -5.34
CA ALA A 40 2.80 2.18 -6.27
C ALA A 40 3.35 0.83 -6.78
N ARG A 41 3.54 0.73 -8.10
CA ARG A 41 4.11 -0.47 -8.73
C ARG A 41 5.41 -0.80 -8.04
N GLY A 42 5.48 -1.98 -7.42
CA GLY A 42 6.76 -2.44 -6.92
C GLY A 42 7.71 -2.72 -8.09
N GLY A 43 9.02 -2.57 -7.85
CA GLY A 43 10.04 -2.80 -8.88
C GLY A 43 10.02 -4.22 -9.47
N ALA A 44 11.11 -4.60 -10.14
CA ALA A 44 11.26 -5.96 -10.66
C ALA A 44 10.95 -7.01 -9.56
N GLY A 45 9.93 -7.85 -9.80
CA GLY A 45 9.48 -8.88 -8.85
C GLY A 45 8.19 -8.57 -8.08
N ALA A 46 7.61 -7.38 -8.21
CA ALA A 46 6.28 -7.12 -7.65
C ALA A 46 5.18 -7.77 -8.50
N THR A 47 4.20 -8.39 -7.84
CA THR A 47 2.98 -8.87 -8.50
C THR A 47 2.22 -7.68 -9.06
N ARG A 48 1.77 -7.74 -10.32
CA ARG A 48 0.89 -6.72 -10.91
C ARG A 48 -0.51 -6.84 -10.33
N PHE A 49 -1.20 -5.73 -10.14
CA PHE A 49 -2.59 -5.68 -9.74
C PHE A 49 -3.37 -4.66 -10.58
N VAL A 50 -4.66 -4.92 -10.77
CA VAL A 50 -5.56 -4.00 -11.48
C VAL A 50 -5.76 -2.74 -10.63
N GLY A 51 -5.21 -1.61 -11.06
CA GLY A 51 -5.19 -0.37 -10.28
C GLY A 51 -3.85 -0.04 -9.60
N ASP A 52 -2.77 -0.75 -9.94
CA ASP A 52 -1.41 -0.27 -9.64
C ASP A 52 -1.21 1.13 -10.28
N GLY A 53 -0.70 2.09 -9.50
CA GLY A 53 -0.51 3.47 -9.95
C GLY A 53 -1.78 4.34 -9.94
N GLU A 54 -2.91 3.81 -9.50
CA GLU A 54 -4.16 4.58 -9.36
C GLU A 54 -4.42 4.99 -7.90
N TRP A 55 -4.95 6.20 -7.73
CA TRP A 55 -5.36 6.72 -6.42
C TRP A 55 -6.81 6.35 -6.12
N TRP A 56 -7.02 5.70 -4.97
CA TRP A 56 -8.34 5.27 -4.50
C TRP A 56 -8.72 5.97 -3.20
N PRO A 57 -9.99 6.36 -3.00
CA PRO A 57 -10.44 6.97 -1.76
C PRO A 57 -10.22 6.01 -0.59
N LEU A 58 -9.42 6.40 0.39
CA LEU A 58 -9.15 5.60 1.59
C LEU A 58 -10.30 5.82 2.58
N VAL A 59 -11.06 4.76 2.85
CA VAL A 59 -12.22 4.77 3.76
C VAL A 59 -11.77 4.46 5.18
N GLU A 60 -10.90 3.47 5.34
CA GLU A 60 -10.40 3.05 6.65
C GLU A 60 -8.96 2.55 6.51
N LEU A 61 -8.13 2.90 7.48
CA LEU A 61 -6.80 2.34 7.66
C LEU A 61 -6.68 1.77 9.08
N ILE A 62 -6.30 0.50 9.20
CA ILE A 62 -6.05 -0.14 10.49
C ILE A 62 -4.67 -0.77 10.50
N SER A 63 -3.86 -0.44 11.50
CA SER A 63 -2.69 -1.23 11.87
C SER A 63 -3.13 -2.41 12.73
N TYR A 64 -2.92 -3.64 12.29
CA TYR A 64 -3.16 -4.81 13.14
C TYR A 64 -2.11 -4.90 14.25
N PRO A 65 -2.51 -5.34 15.46
CA PRO A 65 -1.58 -5.64 16.53
C PRO A 65 -0.61 -6.75 16.15
N ASP A 66 0.42 -6.93 16.98
CA ASP A 66 1.21 -8.16 16.92
C ASP A 66 0.32 -9.36 17.20
N LEU A 67 0.26 -10.31 16.29
CA LEU A 67 -0.48 -11.56 16.52
C LEU A 67 0.41 -12.65 17.12
N SER A 68 1.72 -12.41 17.30
CA SER A 68 2.64 -13.38 17.91
C SER A 68 2.40 -13.55 19.41
N ASP A 69 1.87 -12.54 20.08
CA ASP A 69 1.36 -12.62 21.45
C ASP A 69 -0.06 -12.04 21.54
N PRO A 70 -1.09 -12.90 21.40
CA PRO A 70 -2.48 -12.48 21.47
C PRO A 70 -2.89 -11.89 22.83
N THR A 71 -2.12 -12.15 23.89
CA THR A 71 -2.44 -11.67 25.25
C THR A 71 -2.01 -10.22 25.48
N ALA A 72 -1.13 -9.71 24.62
CA ALA A 72 -0.68 -8.32 24.62
C ALA A 72 -1.54 -7.39 23.76
N ILE A 73 -2.57 -7.91 23.09
CA ILE A 73 -3.46 -7.13 22.23
C ILE A 73 -4.47 -6.37 23.07
N ASP A 74 -4.47 -5.04 22.95
CA ASP A 74 -5.44 -4.17 23.60
C ASP A 74 -6.32 -3.42 22.58
N ARG A 75 -7.23 -2.58 23.08
CA ARG A 75 -8.12 -1.79 22.23
C ARG A 75 -7.39 -0.63 21.55
N GLU A 76 -6.31 -0.15 22.14
CA GLU A 76 -5.49 0.96 21.64
C GLU A 76 -4.63 0.52 20.44
N ASP A 77 -4.42 -0.78 20.27
CA ASP A 77 -3.84 -1.34 19.05
C ASP A 77 -4.69 -1.10 17.80
N PHE A 78 -6.02 -0.99 17.93
CA PHE A 78 -6.95 -0.82 16.80
C PHE A 78 -7.29 0.64 16.49
N VAL A 79 -6.39 1.57 16.82
CA VAL A 79 -6.58 2.99 16.47
C VAL A 79 -6.64 3.13 14.94
N PRO A 80 -7.75 3.67 14.39
CA PRO A 80 -7.88 3.91 12.96
C PRO A 80 -6.93 5.01 12.50
N ASP A 81 -6.63 5.03 11.22
CA ASP A 81 -5.87 6.08 10.53
C ASP A 81 -4.42 6.24 11.01
N VAL A 82 -3.87 5.19 11.64
CA VAL A 82 -2.48 5.14 12.10
C VAL A 82 -1.69 4.05 11.38
N VAL A 83 -0.55 4.42 10.81
CA VAL A 83 0.45 3.48 10.29
C VAL A 83 1.54 3.25 11.35
N ARG A 84 1.63 2.02 11.85
CA ARG A 84 2.72 1.60 12.77
C ARG A 84 3.79 0.79 12.04
N VAL A 85 5.04 1.19 12.18
CA VAL A 85 6.20 0.38 11.77
C VAL A 85 6.23 -0.91 12.61
N GLY A 86 6.61 -2.03 11.99
CA GLY A 86 6.59 -3.37 12.57
C GLY A 86 5.20 -4.04 12.58
N ARG A 87 4.17 -3.36 12.07
CA ARG A 87 2.78 -3.88 12.03
C ARG A 87 2.29 -4.07 10.59
N ARG A 88 1.31 -4.96 10.41
CA ARG A 88 0.61 -5.12 9.12
C ARG A 88 -0.56 -4.16 9.07
N HIS A 89 -0.86 -3.63 7.90
CA HIS A 89 -1.97 -2.69 7.71
C HIS A 89 -3.05 -3.30 6.83
N ARG A 90 -4.30 -2.96 7.14
CA ARG A 90 -5.43 -3.09 6.23
C ARG A 90 -5.79 -1.71 5.74
N TYR A 91 -5.88 -1.58 4.42
CA TYR A 91 -6.47 -0.44 3.76
C TYR A 91 -7.82 -0.88 3.22
N THR A 92 -8.86 -0.15 3.57
CA THR A 92 -10.19 -0.28 2.98
C THR A 92 -10.42 0.95 2.14
N TRP A 93 -10.76 0.77 0.87
CA TRP A 93 -11.17 1.85 -0.03
C TRP A 93 -12.59 1.61 -0.50
N ASP A 94 -13.19 2.61 -1.12
CA ASP A 94 -14.46 2.47 -1.81
C ASP A 94 -14.20 2.21 -3.31
N PRO A 95 -14.19 0.94 -3.78
CA PRO A 95 -14.08 0.64 -5.21
C PRO A 95 -15.40 0.85 -5.98
N GLY A 96 -16.50 1.21 -5.31
CA GLY A 96 -17.84 1.02 -5.85
C GLY A 96 -18.24 -0.47 -5.95
N LEU A 97 -19.11 -0.83 -6.90
CA LEU A 97 -19.79 -2.14 -6.95
C LEU A 97 -18.96 -3.34 -7.47
N LEU A 98 -17.68 -3.18 -7.80
CA LEU A 98 -17.01 -4.11 -8.73
C LEU A 98 -15.85 -4.96 -8.16
N PHE A 99 -15.34 -4.68 -6.96
CA PHE A 99 -14.14 -5.36 -6.44
C PHE A 99 -14.19 -5.59 -4.92
N ASP A 100 -13.37 -6.53 -4.42
CA ASP A 100 -13.07 -6.66 -3.00
C ASP A 100 -12.60 -5.30 -2.45
N ASP A 101 -13.19 -4.88 -1.34
CA ASP A 101 -13.12 -3.55 -0.73
C ASP A 101 -11.85 -3.27 0.09
N GLN A 102 -10.91 -4.22 0.12
CA GLN A 102 -9.80 -4.19 1.06
C GLN A 102 -8.50 -4.83 0.54
N TRP A 103 -7.38 -4.20 0.91
CA TRP A 103 -6.02 -4.67 0.68
C TRP A 103 -5.41 -4.83 2.05
N ARG A 104 -4.65 -5.90 2.16
CA ARG A 104 -3.82 -6.15 3.33
C ARG A 104 -2.39 -6.10 2.89
N LEU A 105 -1.59 -5.31 3.58
CA LEU A 105 -0.15 -5.43 3.52
C LEU A 105 0.20 -6.86 3.95
N ALA A 106 0.67 -7.66 3.00
CA ALA A 106 1.04 -9.06 3.24
C ALA A 106 2.20 -9.20 4.24
N ARG A 107 2.95 -8.11 4.44
CA ARG A 107 4.13 -7.99 5.29
C ARG A 107 3.97 -6.78 6.20
N ALA A 108 4.66 -6.80 7.34
CA ALA A 108 4.68 -5.64 8.21
C ALA A 108 5.37 -4.46 7.52
N ALA A 109 4.92 -3.23 7.80
CA ALA A 109 5.67 -2.05 7.38
C ALA A 109 7.03 -2.03 8.10
N GLU A 110 8.09 -1.78 7.36
CA GLU A 110 9.45 -1.68 7.89
C GLU A 110 9.88 -0.21 8.03
N HIS A 111 9.38 0.63 7.12
CA HIS A 111 9.71 2.04 7.08
C HIS A 111 8.53 2.84 6.53
N VAL A 112 8.44 4.11 6.93
CA VAL A 112 7.50 5.06 6.35
C VAL A 112 8.26 6.34 6.01
N ASP A 113 8.28 6.70 4.73
CA ASP A 113 8.87 7.95 4.24
C ASP A 113 7.81 9.05 4.16
N GLY A 114 8.20 10.29 4.48
CA GLY A 114 7.45 11.48 4.12
C GLY A 114 7.28 12.54 5.23
N PRO A 115 6.57 13.65 4.93
CA PRO A 115 5.91 13.95 3.66
C PRO A 115 6.86 13.95 2.45
N LEU A 116 6.46 13.28 1.36
CA LEU A 116 7.27 13.18 0.14
C LEU A 116 7.29 14.52 -0.62
N SER A 117 8.44 14.82 -1.23
CA SER A 117 8.51 15.89 -2.23
C SER A 117 7.79 15.48 -3.53
N ALA A 118 7.51 16.44 -4.41
CA ALA A 118 6.94 16.13 -5.73
C ALA A 118 7.89 15.26 -6.58
N GLU A 119 9.20 15.44 -6.42
CA GLU A 119 10.22 14.64 -7.11
C GLU A 119 10.23 13.19 -6.62
N ASP A 120 10.23 12.99 -5.29
CA ASP A 120 10.19 11.64 -4.69
C ASP A 120 8.88 10.92 -5.05
N LEU A 121 7.77 11.65 -5.02
CA LEU A 121 6.47 11.12 -5.45
C LEU A 121 6.49 10.69 -6.91
N ALA A 122 7.07 11.51 -7.80
CA ALA A 122 7.21 11.18 -9.22
C ALA A 122 8.13 9.97 -9.45
N ALA A 123 9.20 9.83 -8.66
CA ALA A 123 10.10 8.67 -8.72
C ALA A 123 9.41 7.36 -8.30
N LEU A 124 8.44 7.43 -7.38
CA LEU A 124 7.68 6.28 -6.89
C LEU A 124 6.42 5.98 -7.71
N THR A 125 5.95 6.92 -8.53
CA THR A 125 4.74 6.76 -9.36
C THR A 125 5.16 6.52 -10.80
N PRO A 126 5.05 5.29 -11.34
CA PRO A 126 5.44 5.03 -12.72
C PRO A 126 4.63 5.90 -13.68
N THR A 127 5.29 6.54 -14.64
CA THR A 127 4.66 7.23 -15.78
C THR A 127 4.47 6.31 -16.99
N ASP A 128 4.69 5.00 -16.82
CA ASP A 128 4.64 4.02 -17.91
C ASP A 128 3.27 4.05 -18.60
N SER A 129 3.24 4.67 -19.78
CA SER A 129 2.24 4.40 -20.81
C SER A 129 2.22 2.90 -21.10
N PRO A 130 1.05 2.29 -21.34
CA PRO A 130 0.93 0.85 -21.50
C PRO A 130 1.77 0.40 -22.71
N THR A 131 2.97 -0.11 -22.45
CA THR A 131 3.80 -0.74 -23.47
C THR A 131 4.31 -2.07 -22.92
N ASP A 132 3.42 -3.05 -22.89
CA ASP A 132 3.79 -4.39 -23.25
C ASP A 132 2.88 -4.78 -24.42
N PRO A 133 3.42 -5.09 -25.62
CA PRO A 133 2.62 -5.68 -26.69
C PRO A 133 2.04 -7.03 -26.23
N PRO A 134 0.90 -7.47 -26.80
CA PRO A 134 0.33 -8.77 -26.45
C PRO A 134 1.37 -9.86 -26.64
N ALA A 135 1.43 -10.77 -25.66
CA ALA A 135 2.25 -11.97 -25.74
C ALA A 135 1.95 -12.66 -27.08
N SER A 136 2.98 -12.85 -27.90
CA SER A 136 2.86 -13.61 -29.14
C SER A 136 2.31 -14.99 -28.82
N ASP A 137 1.13 -15.30 -29.37
CA ASP A 137 0.57 -16.65 -29.33
C ASP A 137 1.57 -17.65 -29.91
N PRO A 138 1.89 -18.75 -29.21
CA PRO A 138 2.51 -19.88 -29.87
C PRO A 138 1.43 -20.60 -30.67
N GLU A 139 1.22 -20.21 -31.93
CA GLU A 139 0.55 -21.08 -32.91
C GLU A 139 1.45 -22.28 -33.18
N GLY A 140 1.40 -23.24 -32.26
CA GLY A 140 1.91 -24.59 -32.42
C GLY A 140 1.08 -25.33 -33.45
N SER A 141 1.67 -25.43 -34.64
CA SER A 141 1.36 -26.37 -35.72
C SER A 141 0.77 -27.69 -35.23
N ILE A 142 -0.48 -27.97 -35.60
CA ILE A 142 -1.03 -29.32 -35.59
C ILE A 142 -1.02 -29.80 -37.03
N THR A 143 0.05 -30.49 -37.41
CA THR A 143 0.11 -31.24 -38.68
C THR A 143 -0.69 -32.53 -38.50
N PRO A 144 -1.54 -32.94 -39.47
CA PRO A 144 -2.37 -34.14 -39.40
C PRO A 144 -1.58 -35.45 -39.42
#